data_AF-F9G8S4-F1
#
_entry.id   AF-F9G8S4-F1
#
_cell.length_a   1.000
_cell.length_b   1.000
_cell.length_c   1.000
_cell.angle_alpha   90.00
_cell.angle_beta   90.00
_cell.angle_gamma   90.00
#
_symmetry.space_group_name_H-M   'P 1'
#
loop_
_entity.id
_entity.type
_entity.pdbx_description
1 polymer ?
#
loop_
_entity_poly.entity_id
_entity_poly.type
_entity_poly.pdbx_seq_one_letter_code
_entity_poly.pdbx_strand_id
1 'polypeptide(L)'
;MSTSKATEIPEKPPDLPSSFQETMASSPPVFKTQFACMTFNMFDRIRLINFTEAEVSGIKEVVAARWSPGLAHVQPYGESMEFRLRGRPWLHRSGGNDDSRRLMLRILEKLFDMGWVLQGSMEITLKSESKDSLIFRKQDPIPPPCDWICISFDNSDKLKIVDSPPKDLTDAILQTFGRDVRRSEITSDRVKMHLANMPWNPSGTDTVTTRIILLKLIETLERCGFTIYATIGSKGEDEEGAQDLLCTTFKTLCDLVILNTTRLWWGRPGRQWRPSPDVTPLIQCLPKRRILFSWVRAYTKEEMDSAPASLATGRPKLTAANVKAMSIREILANIRCNVKLNKKRRRRARLATWKKRRVPADELVASG
;
A
#
# COMPACT_ATOMS: atom_id res chain seq x y z
N MET A 1 7.44 -70.99 2.84
CA MET A 1 7.17 -69.62 3.33
C MET A 1 8.42 -68.80 3.11
N SER A 2 8.40 -67.85 2.18
CA SER A 2 9.50 -66.90 1.98
C SER A 2 8.89 -65.52 1.81
N THR A 3 8.99 -64.72 2.87
CA THR A 3 8.51 -63.34 2.93
C THR A 3 9.53 -62.43 2.27
N SER A 4 9.16 -61.81 1.15
CA SER A 4 9.90 -60.75 0.48
C SER A 4 9.84 -59.47 1.32
N LYS A 5 11.01 -58.98 1.74
CA LYS A 5 11.19 -57.74 2.52
C LYS A 5 11.26 -56.56 1.55
N ALA A 6 10.29 -55.65 1.62
CA ALA A 6 10.26 -54.43 0.82
C ALA A 6 11.44 -53.51 1.19
N THR A 7 12.09 -52.95 0.18
CA THR A 7 13.18 -51.98 0.31
C THR A 7 12.59 -50.59 0.55
N GLU A 8 12.75 -50.05 1.74
CA GLU A 8 12.42 -48.65 2.05
C GLU A 8 13.41 -47.70 1.36
N ILE A 9 12.87 -46.78 0.55
CA ILE A 9 13.62 -45.67 -0.05
C ILE A 9 13.70 -44.56 1.02
N PRO A 10 14.89 -44.02 1.35
CA PRO A 10 14.98 -42.93 2.32
C PRO A 10 14.30 -41.68 1.77
N GLU A 11 13.26 -41.20 2.45
CA GLU A 11 12.65 -39.90 2.16
C GLU A 11 13.71 -38.80 2.34
N LYS A 12 14.02 -38.08 1.26
CA LYS A 12 14.88 -36.90 1.30
C LYS A 12 14.20 -35.86 2.20
N PRO A 13 14.85 -35.37 3.27
CA PRO A 13 14.26 -34.35 4.12
C PRO A 13 13.91 -33.09 3.30
N PRO A 14 12.84 -32.37 3.66
CA PRO A 14 12.41 -31.18 2.93
C PRO A 14 13.55 -30.16 2.86
N ASP A 15 13.76 -29.57 1.68
CA ASP A 15 14.80 -28.56 1.44
C ASP A 15 14.52 -27.34 2.35
N LEU A 16 15.21 -27.30 3.51
CA LEU A 16 15.14 -26.17 4.44
C LEU A 16 15.82 -24.95 3.82
N PRO A 17 15.30 -23.73 4.06
CA PRO A 17 15.97 -22.51 3.62
C PRO A 17 17.36 -22.43 4.27
N SER A 18 18.35 -21.98 3.50
CA SER A 18 19.73 -21.79 3.97
C SER A 18 19.78 -20.89 5.19
N SER A 19 20.69 -21.19 6.12
CA SER A 19 20.87 -20.34 7.29
C SER A 19 21.35 -18.93 6.90
N PHE A 20 21.16 -17.95 7.79
CA PHE A 20 21.66 -16.59 7.56
C PHE A 20 23.20 -16.59 7.36
N GLN A 21 23.91 -17.44 8.11
CA GLN A 21 25.37 -17.58 8.00
C GLN A 21 25.78 -18.18 6.65
N GLU A 22 25.09 -19.22 6.18
CA GLU A 22 25.32 -19.79 4.85
C GLU A 22 25.06 -18.77 3.74
N THR A 23 24.01 -17.96 3.90
CA THR A 23 23.65 -16.92 2.92
C THR A 23 24.71 -15.81 2.86
N MET A 24 25.24 -15.39 4.01
CA MET A 24 26.31 -14.39 4.09
C MET A 24 27.68 -14.92 3.65
N ALA A 25 27.93 -16.23 3.84
CA ALA A 25 29.15 -16.90 3.39
C ALA A 25 29.12 -17.23 1.88
N SER A 26 27.93 -17.25 1.28
CA SER A 26 27.79 -17.39 -0.17
C SER A 26 28.28 -16.14 -0.91
N SER A 27 28.56 -16.27 -2.21
CA SER A 27 28.93 -15.12 -3.04
C SER A 27 27.90 -14.01 -2.90
N PRO A 28 28.31 -12.73 -2.74
CA PRO A 28 27.37 -11.63 -2.58
C PRO A 28 26.36 -11.64 -3.74
N PRO A 29 25.09 -11.35 -3.46
CA PRO A 29 24.05 -11.39 -4.48
C PRO A 29 24.45 -10.55 -5.69
N VAL A 30 24.41 -11.18 -6.87
CA VAL A 30 24.83 -10.57 -8.15
C VAL A 30 23.96 -9.35 -8.52
N PHE A 31 22.81 -9.17 -7.86
CA PHE A 31 21.92 -8.04 -8.09
C PHE A 31 22.32 -6.80 -7.27
N LYS A 32 22.84 -5.77 -7.94
CA LYS A 32 22.85 -4.41 -7.38
C LYS A 32 21.52 -3.74 -7.69
N THR A 33 20.69 -3.57 -6.66
CA THR A 33 19.39 -2.92 -6.79
C THR A 33 19.48 -1.47 -6.38
N GLN A 34 19.12 -0.57 -7.30
CA GLN A 34 19.00 0.84 -6.98
C GLN A 34 17.61 1.12 -6.42
N PHE A 35 17.55 1.84 -5.31
CA PHE A 35 16.32 2.27 -4.67
C PHE A 35 16.23 3.78 -4.68
N ALA A 36 15.04 4.32 -4.91
CA ALA A 36 14.75 5.73 -4.79
C ALA A 36 13.53 5.95 -3.91
N CYS A 37 13.38 7.15 -3.38
CA CYS A 37 12.28 7.49 -2.47
C CYS A 37 11.64 8.81 -2.86
N MET A 38 10.31 8.82 -2.95
CA MET A 38 9.52 10.04 -3.10
C MET A 38 8.69 10.27 -1.86
N THR A 39 8.67 11.50 -1.35
CA THR A 39 7.86 11.87 -0.19
C THR A 39 7.05 13.13 -0.43
N PHE A 40 5.92 13.24 0.26
CA PHE A 40 5.08 14.44 0.27
C PHE A 40 5.28 15.16 1.60
N ASN A 41 5.58 16.45 1.56
CA ASN A 41 5.90 17.22 2.76
C ASN A 41 5.06 18.49 2.85
N MET A 42 4.73 18.87 4.08
CA MET A 42 3.82 19.97 4.37
C MET A 42 2.52 19.81 3.57
N PHE A 43 2.12 20.83 2.80
CA PHE A 43 0.93 20.84 1.96
C PHE A 43 1.22 21.03 0.47
N ASP A 44 2.47 21.35 0.11
CA ASP A 44 2.85 21.83 -1.22
C ASP A 44 4.20 21.28 -1.74
N ARG A 45 4.84 20.34 -1.03
CA ARG A 45 6.19 19.88 -1.38
C ARG A 45 6.25 18.42 -1.78
N ILE A 46 7.09 18.12 -2.76
CA ILE A 46 7.52 16.77 -3.13
C ILE A 46 9.04 16.72 -2.93
N ARG A 47 9.57 15.66 -2.34
CA ARG A 47 11.01 15.40 -2.28
C ARG A 47 11.36 14.12 -3.00
N LEU A 48 12.40 14.21 -3.82
CA LEU A 48 12.94 13.13 -4.63
C LEU A 48 14.33 12.79 -4.09
N ILE A 49 14.50 11.57 -3.57
CA ILE A 49 15.74 11.08 -2.97
C ILE A 49 16.28 9.96 -3.84
N ASN A 50 17.57 10.06 -4.18
CA ASN A 50 18.29 9.10 -5.02
C ASN A 50 17.71 8.90 -6.43
N PHE A 51 17.20 10.00 -7.02
CA PHE A 51 16.87 10.08 -8.44
C PHE A 51 17.95 10.88 -9.19
N THR A 52 18.24 10.50 -10.41
CA THR A 52 19.16 11.22 -11.31
C THR A 52 18.55 12.54 -11.78
N GLU A 53 19.38 13.45 -12.28
CA GLU A 53 18.92 14.74 -12.81
C GLU A 53 17.92 14.60 -13.97
N ALA A 54 18.13 13.61 -14.84
CA ALA A 54 17.20 13.31 -15.94
C ALA A 54 15.82 12.88 -15.43
N GLU A 55 15.77 12.04 -14.39
CA GLU A 55 14.52 11.57 -13.77
C GLU A 55 13.81 12.69 -13.04
N VAL A 56 14.56 13.54 -12.33
CA VAL A 56 14.04 14.76 -11.70
C VAL A 56 13.45 15.69 -12.76
N SER A 57 14.13 15.92 -13.88
CA SER A 57 13.61 16.74 -14.99
C SER A 57 12.31 16.16 -15.55
N GLY A 58 12.26 14.85 -15.78
CA GLY A 58 11.06 14.17 -16.25
C GLY A 58 9.86 14.35 -15.32
N ILE A 59 10.05 14.31 -13.99
CA ILE A 59 8.96 14.56 -13.03
C ILE A 59 8.58 16.04 -13.02
N LYS A 60 9.55 16.95 -13.17
CA LYS A 60 9.30 18.40 -13.25
C LYS A 60 8.38 18.75 -14.42
N GLU A 61 8.58 18.12 -15.58
CA GLU A 61 7.73 18.26 -16.77
C GLU A 61 6.30 17.80 -16.49
N VAL A 62 6.12 16.66 -15.82
CA VAL A 62 4.79 16.17 -15.43
C VAL A 62 4.07 17.16 -14.52
N VAL A 63 4.75 17.69 -13.50
CA VAL A 63 4.15 18.68 -12.60
C VAL A 63 3.75 19.93 -13.38
N ALA A 64 4.60 20.44 -14.28
CA ALA A 64 4.29 21.61 -15.09
C ALA A 64 3.09 21.38 -16.02
N ALA A 65 2.94 20.18 -16.58
CA ALA A 65 1.86 19.84 -17.50
C ALA A 65 0.52 19.50 -16.81
N ARG A 66 0.55 18.97 -15.58
CA ARG A 66 -0.63 18.39 -14.91
C ARG A 66 -1.12 19.15 -13.69
N TRP A 67 -0.32 20.05 -13.15
CA TRP A 67 -0.71 20.89 -12.01
C TRP A 67 -0.92 22.32 -12.48
N SER A 68 -2.17 22.72 -12.70
CA SER A 68 -2.51 24.03 -13.26
C SER A 68 -1.91 25.24 -12.51
N PRO A 69 -1.81 25.24 -11.17
CA PRO A 69 -1.10 26.31 -10.45
C PRO A 69 0.41 26.37 -10.75
N GLY A 70 1.00 25.25 -11.16
CA GLY A 70 2.40 25.12 -11.55
C GLY A 70 3.38 24.98 -10.39
N LEU A 71 4.67 24.99 -10.74
CA LEU A 71 5.78 24.98 -9.79
C LEU A 71 6.07 26.39 -9.26
N ALA A 72 6.31 26.50 -7.96
CA ALA A 72 6.85 27.70 -7.34
C ALA A 72 8.36 27.77 -7.57
N HIS A 73 9.09 26.75 -7.12
CA HIS A 73 10.53 26.60 -7.35
C HIS A 73 11.00 25.16 -7.12
N VAL A 74 12.20 24.85 -7.60
CA VAL A 74 12.90 23.56 -7.43
C VAL A 74 14.26 23.85 -6.81
N GLN A 75 14.62 23.14 -5.75
CA GLN A 75 15.86 23.38 -5.01
C GLN A 75 16.42 22.11 -4.36
N PRO A 76 17.74 22.02 -4.17
CA PRO A 76 18.31 21.01 -3.27
C PRO A 76 17.79 21.19 -1.83
N TYR A 77 17.51 20.07 -1.16
CA TYR A 77 17.16 20.03 0.26
C TYR A 77 17.81 18.80 0.90
N GLY A 78 18.94 19.00 1.58
CA GLY A 78 19.78 17.88 2.03
C GLY A 78 20.20 17.02 0.83
N GLU A 79 20.04 15.70 0.95
CA GLU A 79 20.32 14.72 -0.12
C GLU A 79 19.14 14.48 -1.06
N SER A 80 18.20 15.43 -1.12
CA SER A 80 17.00 15.34 -1.96
C SER A 80 16.87 16.54 -2.89
N MET A 81 16.16 16.36 -3.99
CA MET A 81 15.62 17.47 -4.76
C MET A 81 14.20 17.76 -4.29
N GLU A 82 13.93 19.00 -3.87
CA GLU A 82 12.63 19.42 -3.39
C GLU A 82 11.92 20.28 -4.43
N PHE A 83 10.71 19.87 -4.79
CA PHE A 83 9.79 20.63 -5.61
C PHE A 83 8.79 21.32 -4.68
N ARG A 84 8.68 22.64 -4.79
CA ARG A 84 7.60 23.39 -4.17
C ARG A 84 6.56 23.75 -5.22
N LEU A 85 5.33 23.32 -5.02
CA LEU A 85 4.21 23.55 -5.92
C LEU A 85 3.45 24.81 -5.48
N ARG A 86 2.85 25.54 -6.43
CA ARG A 86 1.91 26.61 -6.08
C ARG A 86 0.60 26.00 -5.58
N GLY A 87 -0.04 26.67 -4.62
CA GLY A 87 -1.25 26.15 -3.97
C GLY A 87 -0.94 25.13 -2.88
N ARG A 88 -1.88 24.22 -2.60
CA ARG A 88 -1.78 23.23 -1.51
C ARG A 88 -2.34 21.87 -1.95
N PRO A 89 -1.68 21.16 -2.88
CA PRO A 89 -2.16 19.87 -3.40
C PRO A 89 -2.32 18.80 -2.32
N TRP A 90 -1.48 18.80 -1.30
CA TRP A 90 -1.44 17.75 -0.26
C TRP A 90 -2.21 18.12 1.00
N LEU A 91 -2.93 19.24 0.99
CA LEU A 91 -3.81 19.62 2.08
C LEU A 91 -5.04 18.70 2.07
N HIS A 92 -5.33 18.11 3.22
CA HIS A 92 -6.56 17.35 3.39
C HIS A 92 -7.78 18.26 3.17
N ARG A 93 -8.74 17.78 2.37
CA ARG A 93 -10.02 18.44 2.11
C ARG A 93 -11.14 17.43 2.23
N SER A 94 -12.31 17.87 2.69
CA SER A 94 -13.53 17.04 2.61
C SER A 94 -13.81 16.72 1.14
N GLY A 95 -13.82 15.44 0.77
CA GLY A 95 -13.92 14.97 -0.61
C GLY A 95 -12.59 14.97 -1.39
N GLY A 96 -11.47 15.30 -0.74
CA GLY A 96 -10.14 15.41 -1.34
C GLY A 96 -10.03 16.32 -2.55
N ASN A 97 -8.92 16.17 -3.28
CA ASN A 97 -8.60 16.98 -4.45
C ASN A 97 -8.30 16.06 -5.64
N ASP A 98 -9.23 15.98 -6.60
CA ASP A 98 -9.11 15.10 -7.75
C ASP A 98 -7.92 15.50 -8.65
N ASP A 99 -7.56 16.78 -8.72
CA ASP A 99 -6.38 17.23 -9.47
C ASP A 99 -5.07 16.82 -8.79
N SER A 100 -5.02 16.83 -7.45
CA SER A 100 -3.87 16.28 -6.71
C SER A 100 -3.72 14.78 -6.94
N ARG A 101 -4.83 14.05 -7.04
CA ARG A 101 -4.84 12.60 -7.33
C ARG A 101 -4.35 12.31 -8.74
N ARG A 102 -4.81 13.10 -9.73
CA ARG A 102 -4.31 13.01 -11.12
C ARG A 102 -2.82 13.32 -11.19
N LEU A 103 -2.37 14.38 -10.49
CA LEU A 103 -0.95 14.71 -10.42
C LEU A 103 -0.14 13.54 -9.86
N MET A 104 -0.57 12.95 -8.74
CA MET A 104 0.05 11.75 -8.18
C MET A 104 0.12 10.61 -9.20
N LEU A 105 -1.01 10.30 -9.83
CA LEU A 105 -1.12 9.22 -10.80
C LEU A 105 -0.13 9.39 -11.95
N ARG A 106 -0.03 10.60 -12.52
CA ARG A 106 0.89 10.90 -13.63
C ARG A 106 2.37 10.91 -13.21
N ILE A 107 2.68 11.26 -11.97
CA ILE A 107 4.05 11.11 -11.45
C ILE A 107 4.42 9.63 -11.31
N LEU A 108 3.51 8.79 -10.80
CA LEU A 108 3.74 7.35 -10.68
C LEU A 108 3.88 6.66 -12.03
N GLU A 109 3.02 7.01 -12.99
CA GLU A 109 3.12 6.57 -14.38
C GLU A 109 4.48 6.95 -14.99
N LYS A 110 4.90 8.22 -14.88
CA LYS A 110 6.20 8.67 -15.39
C LYS A 110 7.37 7.93 -14.74
N LEU A 111 7.32 7.69 -13.43
CA LEU A 111 8.32 6.90 -12.73
C LEU A 111 8.37 5.46 -13.26
N PHE A 112 7.21 4.84 -13.46
CA PHE A 112 7.08 3.50 -13.99
C PHE A 112 7.64 3.39 -15.43
N ASP A 113 7.35 4.36 -16.29
CA ASP A 113 7.89 4.46 -17.66
C ASP A 113 9.42 4.66 -17.67
N MET A 114 9.98 5.22 -16.59
CA MET A 114 11.42 5.32 -16.39
C MET A 114 11.99 4.06 -15.72
N GLY A 115 11.22 2.99 -15.53
CA GLY A 115 11.66 1.74 -14.90
C GLY A 115 11.71 1.78 -13.37
N TRP A 116 11.13 2.80 -12.71
CA TRP A 116 10.99 2.84 -11.26
C TRP A 116 9.68 2.19 -10.83
N VAL A 117 9.78 0.98 -10.30
CA VAL A 117 8.63 0.21 -9.82
C VAL A 117 8.49 0.35 -8.32
N LEU A 118 7.32 0.80 -7.88
CA LEU A 118 7.00 0.95 -6.47
C LEU A 118 7.08 -0.41 -5.76
N GLN A 119 7.83 -0.46 -4.67
CA GLN A 119 7.96 -1.63 -3.80
C GLN A 119 7.03 -1.54 -2.58
N GLY A 120 6.75 -0.31 -2.13
CA GLY A 120 5.86 -0.10 -0.99
C GLY A 120 5.64 1.36 -0.67
N SER A 121 4.53 1.59 0.01
CA SER A 121 4.16 2.85 0.65
C SER A 121 4.32 2.68 2.15
N MET A 122 5.04 3.58 2.82
CA MET A 122 5.38 3.43 4.23
C MET A 122 5.14 4.72 5.00
N GLU A 123 4.29 4.67 6.03
CA GLU A 123 4.17 5.76 7.00
C GLU A 123 5.31 5.64 8.03
N ILE A 124 6.43 6.32 7.78
CA ILE A 124 7.63 6.21 8.65
C ILE A 124 7.62 7.26 9.77
N THR A 125 6.77 8.29 9.67
CA THR A 125 6.77 9.43 10.61
C THR A 125 5.58 9.40 11.55
N LEU A 126 5.81 9.72 12.84
CA LEU A 126 4.76 9.78 13.88
C LEU A 126 4.06 11.15 13.97
N LYS A 127 4.16 11.98 12.93
CA LYS A 127 3.55 13.32 12.91
C LYS A 127 2.06 13.20 12.61
N SER A 128 1.25 14.14 13.12
CA SER A 128 -0.20 14.14 12.92
C SER A 128 -0.63 14.25 11.46
N GLU A 129 0.19 14.88 10.63
CA GLU A 129 -0.06 15.08 9.19
C GLU A 129 0.98 14.35 8.32
N SER A 130 1.40 13.17 8.81
CA SER A 130 2.28 12.28 8.07
C SER A 130 1.61 11.85 6.76
N LYS A 131 2.46 11.71 5.75
CA LYS A 131 2.13 11.15 4.45
C LYS A 131 3.10 10.01 4.21
N ASP A 132 2.69 9.07 3.37
CA ASP A 132 3.55 7.93 3.09
C ASP A 132 4.82 8.34 2.34
N SER A 133 5.90 7.63 2.65
CA SER A 133 7.11 7.57 1.84
C SER A 133 6.96 6.45 0.81
N LEU A 134 7.14 6.78 -0.46
CA LEU A 134 7.03 5.85 -1.57
C LEU A 134 8.42 5.35 -1.96
N ILE A 135 8.65 4.05 -1.82
CA ILE A 135 9.94 3.41 -2.10
C ILE A 135 9.88 2.70 -3.45
N PHE A 136 10.80 3.05 -4.34
CA PHE A 136 10.89 2.51 -5.69
C PHE A 136 12.16 1.69 -5.86
N ARG A 137 12.09 0.66 -6.70
CA ARG A 137 13.24 -0.11 -7.17
C ARG A 137 13.38 0.08 -8.67
N LYS A 138 14.59 0.38 -9.13
CA LYS A 138 14.89 0.42 -10.56
C LYS A 138 14.82 -0.99 -11.14
N GLN A 139 14.12 -1.14 -12.25
CA GLN A 139 14.02 -2.36 -13.03
C GLN A 139 14.59 -2.16 -14.44
N ASP A 140 15.21 -3.22 -14.94
CA ASP A 140 15.67 -3.38 -16.31
C ASP A 140 15.38 -4.85 -16.72
N PRO A 141 14.57 -5.11 -17.76
CA PRO A 141 13.95 -4.13 -18.66
C PRO A 141 12.89 -3.25 -17.99
N ILE A 142 12.63 -2.10 -18.59
CA ILE A 142 11.53 -1.21 -18.21
C ILE A 142 10.20 -1.99 -18.35
N PRO A 143 9.29 -1.89 -17.37
CA PRO A 143 7.98 -2.54 -17.46
C PRO A 143 7.19 -2.10 -18.70
N PRO A 144 6.31 -2.98 -19.24
CA PRO A 144 5.47 -2.61 -20.38
C PRO A 144 4.48 -1.50 -20.00
N PRO A 145 4.12 -0.60 -20.93
CA PRO A 145 3.11 0.42 -20.71
C PRO A 145 1.76 -0.16 -20.24
N CYS A 146 1.04 0.56 -19.39
CA CYS A 146 -0.25 0.15 -18.88
C CYS A 146 -1.15 1.37 -18.61
N ASP A 147 -2.47 1.15 -18.57
CA ASP A 147 -3.41 2.22 -18.22
C ASP A 147 -3.49 2.41 -16.72
N TRP A 148 -3.62 3.67 -16.30
CA TRP A 148 -3.64 4.07 -14.90
C TRP A 148 -4.99 4.65 -14.53
N ILE A 149 -5.55 4.19 -13.42
CA ILE A 149 -6.69 4.85 -12.77
C ILE A 149 -6.41 5.02 -11.29
N CYS A 150 -7.09 6.01 -10.73
CA CYS A 150 -7.03 6.32 -9.32
C CYS A 150 -8.38 6.01 -8.68
N ILE A 151 -8.39 5.26 -7.58
CA ILE A 151 -9.58 5.02 -6.76
C ILE A 151 -9.37 5.69 -5.41
N SER A 152 -10.39 6.37 -4.89
CA SER A 152 -10.33 7.01 -3.58
C SER A 152 -11.56 6.73 -2.72
N PHE A 153 -11.29 6.60 -1.43
CA PHE A 153 -12.30 6.44 -0.38
C PHE A 153 -12.41 7.77 0.36
N ASP A 154 -13.47 8.51 0.05
CA ASP A 154 -13.66 9.87 0.52
C ASP A 154 -14.88 9.92 1.45
N ASN A 155 -14.90 10.85 2.40
CA ASN A 155 -16.10 10.92 3.24
C ASN A 155 -16.17 9.74 4.18
N SER A 156 -17.39 9.47 4.60
CA SER A 156 -17.76 8.20 5.22
C SER A 156 -18.28 7.20 4.18
N ASP A 157 -18.66 7.68 2.99
CA ASP A 157 -19.50 6.96 2.04
C ASP A 157 -19.12 7.05 0.56
N LYS A 158 -18.17 7.91 0.18
CA LYS A 158 -17.90 8.15 -1.25
C LYS A 158 -16.82 7.23 -1.76
N LEU A 159 -17.11 6.52 -2.83
CA LEU A 159 -16.13 5.80 -3.64
C LEU A 159 -15.97 6.55 -4.96
N LYS A 160 -14.75 6.96 -5.29
CA LYS A 160 -14.44 7.62 -6.55
C LYS A 160 -13.48 6.81 -7.39
N ILE A 161 -13.63 6.91 -8.70
CA ILE A 161 -12.67 6.50 -9.70
C ILE A 161 -12.36 7.73 -10.53
N VAL A 162 -11.10 8.14 -10.54
CA VAL A 162 -10.60 9.38 -11.14
C VAL A 162 -9.68 9.02 -12.30
N ASP A 163 -9.72 9.88 -13.32
CA ASP A 163 -8.91 9.82 -14.54
C ASP A 163 -9.50 8.92 -15.63
N SER A 164 -10.71 9.28 -16.07
CA SER A 164 -11.38 8.73 -17.26
C SER A 164 -11.52 7.20 -17.24
N PRO A 165 -12.24 6.63 -16.25
CA PRO A 165 -12.40 5.17 -16.15
C PRO A 165 -13.07 4.60 -17.41
N PRO A 166 -12.60 3.45 -17.94
CA PRO A 166 -13.25 2.78 -19.05
C PRO A 166 -14.73 2.52 -18.75
N LYS A 167 -15.58 2.64 -19.78
CA LYS A 167 -17.04 2.43 -19.63
C LYS A 167 -17.36 1.05 -19.07
N ASP A 168 -16.70 0.01 -19.59
CA ASP A 168 -16.92 -1.37 -19.16
C ASP A 168 -16.56 -1.58 -17.67
N LEU A 169 -15.49 -0.93 -17.20
CA LEU A 169 -15.12 -0.94 -15.78
C LEU A 169 -16.20 -0.22 -14.94
N THR A 170 -16.65 0.93 -15.41
CA THR A 170 -17.70 1.71 -14.75
C THR A 170 -18.98 0.91 -14.59
N ASP A 171 -19.44 0.27 -15.69
CA ASP A 171 -20.64 -0.56 -15.70
C ASP A 171 -20.49 -1.78 -14.77
N ALA A 172 -19.32 -2.44 -14.77
CA ALA A 172 -19.05 -3.57 -13.90
C ALA A 172 -19.09 -3.19 -12.42
N ILE A 173 -18.55 -2.02 -12.05
CA ILE A 173 -18.56 -1.51 -10.68
C ILE A 173 -19.97 -1.13 -10.24
N LEU A 174 -20.74 -0.44 -11.10
CA LEU A 174 -22.14 -0.12 -10.83
C LEU A 174 -22.99 -1.38 -10.69
N GLN A 175 -22.71 -2.43 -11.45
CA GLN A 175 -23.36 -3.73 -11.29
C GLN A 175 -23.01 -4.38 -9.95
N THR A 176 -21.74 -4.33 -9.53
CA THR A 176 -21.29 -4.92 -8.26
C THR A 176 -21.89 -4.23 -7.04
N PHE A 177 -21.98 -2.90 -7.06
CA PHE A 177 -22.43 -2.11 -5.90
C PHE A 177 -23.84 -1.54 -6.03
N GLY A 178 -24.55 -1.76 -7.13
CA GLY A 178 -25.77 -1.01 -7.46
C GLY A 178 -26.87 -1.02 -6.40
N ARG A 179 -26.98 -2.09 -5.60
CA ARG A 179 -27.92 -2.18 -4.46
C ARG A 179 -27.50 -1.32 -3.26
N ASP A 180 -26.20 -1.12 -3.11
CA ASP A 180 -25.57 -0.37 -2.04
C ASP A 180 -25.34 1.11 -2.43
N VAL A 181 -25.53 1.49 -3.70
CA VAL A 181 -25.34 2.86 -4.20
C VAL A 181 -26.63 3.67 -3.98
N ARG A 182 -26.55 4.70 -3.14
CA ARG A 182 -27.63 5.68 -2.92
C ARG A 182 -27.74 6.71 -4.04
N ARG A 183 -26.57 7.13 -4.55
CA ARG A 183 -26.43 8.15 -5.59
C ARG A 183 -25.13 7.94 -6.34
N SER A 184 -25.13 8.19 -7.64
CA SER A 184 -23.93 8.25 -8.46
C SER A 184 -23.86 9.54 -9.28
N GLU A 185 -22.65 10.01 -9.52
CA GLU A 185 -22.29 11.10 -10.42
C GLU A 185 -21.25 10.53 -11.39
N ILE A 186 -21.57 10.49 -12.68
CA ILE A 186 -20.70 9.95 -13.72
C ILE A 186 -20.40 11.07 -14.71
N THR A 187 -19.12 11.33 -14.90
CA THR A 187 -18.58 12.27 -15.89
C THR A 187 -17.54 11.54 -16.74
N SER A 188 -17.12 12.15 -17.84
CA SER A 188 -16.08 11.56 -18.70
C SER A 188 -14.74 11.35 -17.98
N ASP A 189 -14.46 12.15 -16.95
CA ASP A 189 -13.20 12.18 -16.22
C ASP A 189 -13.25 11.48 -14.85
N ARG A 190 -14.43 11.10 -14.36
CA ARG A 190 -14.64 10.56 -13.02
C ARG A 190 -15.96 9.79 -12.86
N VAL A 191 -15.91 8.73 -12.07
CA VAL A 191 -17.09 8.08 -11.48
C VAL A 191 -17.09 8.33 -9.99
N LYS A 192 -18.20 8.77 -9.42
CA LYS A 192 -18.37 8.97 -7.97
C LYS A 192 -19.66 8.31 -7.52
N MET A 193 -19.56 7.45 -6.52
CA MET A 193 -20.69 6.74 -5.92
C MET A 193 -20.78 7.05 -4.44
N HIS A 194 -22.01 7.22 -3.95
CA HIS A 194 -22.33 7.32 -2.54
C HIS A 194 -22.89 5.98 -2.07
N LEU A 195 -22.14 5.28 -1.23
CA LEU A 195 -22.51 3.98 -0.69
C LEU A 195 -23.40 4.13 0.55
N ALA A 196 -24.29 3.17 0.75
CA ALA A 196 -25.09 3.08 1.97
C ALA A 196 -24.23 2.71 3.18
N ASN A 197 -24.70 3.04 4.38
CA ASN A 197 -24.14 2.59 5.66
C ASN A 197 -22.71 3.06 5.99
N MET A 198 -22.23 4.12 5.32
CA MET A 198 -20.99 4.82 5.70
C MET A 198 -19.77 3.88 5.85
N PRO A 199 -19.43 3.08 4.82
CA PRO A 199 -18.45 2.00 4.91
C PRO A 199 -17.03 2.45 5.30
N TRP A 200 -16.71 3.73 5.14
CA TRP A 200 -15.38 4.29 5.46
C TRP A 200 -15.30 4.86 6.88
N ASN A 201 -16.43 4.90 7.59
CA ASN A 201 -16.46 5.16 9.04
C ASN A 201 -17.27 4.07 9.77
N PRO A 202 -16.84 2.79 9.67
CA PRO A 202 -17.61 1.67 10.17
C PRO A 202 -17.54 1.54 11.71
N SER A 203 -18.58 0.95 12.30
CA SER A 203 -18.60 0.58 13.72
C SER A 203 -19.12 -0.84 13.92
N GLY A 204 -18.70 -1.52 14.99
CA GLY A 204 -19.15 -2.88 15.29
C GLY A 204 -18.97 -3.86 14.11
N THR A 205 -20.06 -4.51 13.70
CA THR A 205 -20.08 -5.48 12.61
C THR A 205 -19.87 -4.85 11.22
N ASP A 206 -20.12 -3.55 11.06
CA ASP A 206 -19.92 -2.86 9.77
C ASP A 206 -18.46 -2.89 9.34
N THR A 207 -17.53 -3.06 10.29
CA THR A 207 -16.10 -3.23 10.00
C THR A 207 -15.82 -4.46 9.12
N VAL A 208 -16.62 -5.52 9.24
CA VAL A 208 -16.55 -6.70 8.36
C VAL A 208 -17.15 -6.36 6.99
N THR A 209 -18.28 -5.65 6.96
CA THR A 209 -18.92 -5.19 5.72
C THR A 209 -17.99 -4.33 4.88
N THR A 210 -17.22 -3.41 5.48
CA THR A 210 -16.19 -2.62 4.78
C THR A 210 -15.18 -3.52 4.06
N ARG A 211 -14.72 -4.59 4.71
CA ARG A 211 -13.76 -5.53 4.12
C ARG A 211 -14.38 -6.32 2.97
N ILE A 212 -15.65 -6.70 3.08
CA ILE A 212 -16.39 -7.34 2.00
C ILE A 212 -16.53 -6.40 0.79
N ILE A 213 -16.83 -5.11 1.02
CA ILE A 213 -16.90 -4.10 -0.04
C ILE A 213 -15.54 -3.97 -0.75
N LEU A 214 -14.44 -3.91 0.00
CA LEU A 214 -13.09 -3.85 -0.56
C LEU A 214 -12.76 -5.10 -1.39
N LEU A 215 -13.08 -6.30 -0.90
CA LEU A 215 -12.87 -7.54 -1.65
C LEU A 215 -13.66 -7.56 -2.97
N LYS A 216 -14.95 -7.20 -2.94
CA LYS A 216 -15.79 -7.09 -4.15
C LYS A 216 -15.23 -6.08 -5.16
N LEU A 217 -14.68 -4.96 -4.67
CA LEU A 217 -14.07 -3.94 -5.52
C LEU A 217 -12.84 -4.52 -6.24
N ILE A 218 -11.95 -5.17 -5.49
CA ILE A 218 -10.71 -5.77 -6.02
C ILE A 218 -11.04 -6.88 -7.02
N GLU A 219 -11.97 -7.78 -6.71
CA GLU A 219 -12.43 -8.82 -7.64
C GLU A 219 -13.02 -8.22 -8.92
N THR A 220 -13.75 -7.10 -8.82
CA THR A 220 -14.31 -6.41 -9.98
C THR A 220 -13.21 -5.78 -10.84
N LEU A 221 -12.20 -5.18 -10.22
CA LEU A 221 -11.03 -4.62 -10.91
C LEU A 221 -10.25 -5.71 -11.66
N GLU A 222 -9.94 -6.81 -10.99
CA GLU A 222 -9.21 -7.94 -11.59
C GLU A 222 -9.98 -8.58 -12.75
N ARG A 223 -11.30 -8.75 -12.61
CA ARG A 223 -12.17 -9.22 -13.70
C ARG A 223 -12.14 -8.28 -14.92
N CYS A 224 -11.90 -6.99 -14.69
CA CYS A 224 -11.75 -5.99 -15.74
C CYS A 224 -10.28 -5.76 -16.14
N GLY A 225 -9.35 -6.63 -15.75
CA GLY A 225 -7.93 -6.54 -16.15
C GLY A 225 -7.07 -5.57 -15.34
N PHE A 226 -7.61 -4.94 -14.29
CA PHE A 226 -6.86 -4.03 -13.42
C PHE A 226 -6.26 -4.77 -12.22
N THR A 227 -5.01 -4.46 -11.89
CA THR A 227 -4.35 -4.91 -10.65
C THR A 227 -4.03 -3.72 -9.76
N ILE A 228 -3.98 -3.96 -8.44
CA ILE A 228 -3.45 -2.97 -7.50
C ILE A 228 -1.97 -2.75 -7.76
N TYR A 229 -1.57 -1.49 -7.94
CA TYR A 229 -0.18 -1.07 -8.02
C TYR A 229 0.29 -0.43 -6.71
N ALA A 230 -0.51 0.47 -6.14
CA ALA A 230 -0.14 1.19 -4.93
C ALA A 230 -1.34 1.49 -4.05
N THR A 231 -1.10 1.49 -2.74
CA THR A 231 -1.99 2.09 -1.73
C THR A 231 -1.24 3.25 -1.08
N ILE A 232 -1.74 4.47 -1.17
CA ILE A 232 -1.09 5.66 -0.62
C ILE A 232 -2.01 6.31 0.37
N GLY A 233 -1.60 6.33 1.64
CA GLY A 233 -2.31 6.98 2.73
C GLY A 233 -1.81 8.39 2.97
N SER A 234 -2.72 9.25 3.42
CA SER A 234 -2.36 10.52 4.06
C SER A 234 -3.26 10.79 5.26
N LYS A 235 -2.68 11.24 6.37
CA LYS A 235 -3.45 11.63 7.56
C LYS A 235 -3.75 13.12 7.53
N GLY A 236 -5.03 13.47 7.76
CA GLY A 236 -5.46 14.83 8.05
C GLY A 236 -5.15 15.23 9.50
N GLU A 237 -5.32 16.53 9.81
CA GLU A 237 -5.16 17.06 11.17
C GLU A 237 -6.08 16.38 12.19
N ASP A 238 -7.26 15.94 11.74
CA ASP A 238 -8.22 15.14 12.50
C ASP A 238 -8.06 13.65 12.14
N GLU A 239 -8.13 12.73 13.12
CA GLU A 239 -7.97 11.27 12.93
C GLU A 239 -9.00 10.68 11.92
N GLU A 240 -10.01 11.45 11.51
CA GLU A 240 -10.99 11.14 10.46
C GLU A 240 -10.51 11.42 9.03
N GLY A 241 -9.40 12.15 8.87
CA GLY A 241 -8.95 12.67 7.57
C GLY A 241 -8.06 11.73 6.76
N ALA A 242 -8.16 10.42 6.95
CA ALA A 242 -7.39 9.47 6.16
C ALA A 242 -7.89 9.48 4.71
N GLN A 243 -7.02 9.82 3.76
CA GLN A 243 -7.28 9.60 2.33
C GLN A 243 -6.40 8.45 1.88
N ASP A 244 -7.05 7.34 1.54
CA ASP A 244 -6.39 6.21 0.92
C ASP A 244 -6.62 6.27 -0.59
N LEU A 245 -5.51 6.27 -1.33
CA LEU A 245 -5.47 6.23 -2.77
C LEU A 245 -5.10 4.83 -3.22
N LEU A 246 -5.95 4.19 -4.02
CA LEU A 246 -5.63 2.95 -4.69
C LEU A 246 -5.32 3.26 -6.15
N CYS A 247 -4.06 3.13 -6.54
CA CYS A 247 -3.65 3.22 -7.95
C CYS A 247 -3.67 1.83 -8.55
N THR A 248 -4.32 1.66 -9.70
CA THR A 248 -4.38 0.36 -10.38
C THR A 248 -3.90 0.47 -11.82
N THR A 249 -3.27 -0.60 -12.30
CA THR A 249 -2.78 -0.70 -13.67
C THR A 249 -3.54 -1.77 -14.45
N PHE A 250 -3.93 -1.47 -15.70
CA PHE A 250 -4.53 -2.46 -16.59
C PHE A 250 -3.44 -3.32 -17.22
N LYS A 251 -3.52 -4.64 -17.05
CA LYS A 251 -2.63 -5.60 -17.70
C LYS A 251 -3.37 -6.29 -18.83
N THR A 252 -2.79 -6.29 -20.02
CA THR A 252 -3.15 -7.29 -21.02
C THR A 252 -2.69 -8.67 -20.55
N LEU A 253 -3.54 -9.69 -20.68
CA LEU A 253 -3.26 -11.07 -20.20
C LEU A 253 -1.93 -11.68 -20.68
N CYS A 254 -1.29 -11.12 -21.71
CA CYS A 254 0.04 -11.52 -22.17
C CYS A 254 1.16 -11.23 -21.16
N ASP A 255 0.95 -10.35 -20.19
CA ASP A 255 1.99 -9.86 -19.27
C ASP A 255 2.24 -10.76 -18.05
N LEU A 256 1.42 -11.80 -17.85
CA LEU A 256 1.56 -12.73 -16.73
C LEU A 256 2.90 -13.48 -16.76
N VAL A 257 3.47 -13.68 -17.95
CA VAL A 257 4.73 -14.41 -18.10
C VAL A 257 5.89 -13.57 -17.57
N ILE A 258 5.93 -12.24 -17.73
CA ILE A 258 7.12 -11.45 -17.37
C ILE A 258 7.18 -11.15 -15.86
N LEU A 259 6.03 -10.95 -15.20
CA LEU A 259 6.02 -10.66 -13.76
C LEU A 259 6.09 -11.90 -12.87
N ASN A 260 5.60 -13.07 -13.32
CA ASN A 260 5.72 -14.33 -12.56
C ASN A 260 6.95 -15.18 -12.90
N THR A 261 7.64 -14.94 -14.03
CA THR A 261 8.85 -15.72 -14.37
C THR A 261 10.06 -15.36 -13.50
N THR A 262 10.10 -14.21 -12.84
CA THR A 262 11.16 -13.94 -11.83
C THR A 262 11.11 -14.89 -10.62
N ARG A 263 10.04 -15.69 -10.46
CA ARG A 263 9.97 -16.80 -9.49
C ARG A 263 10.19 -18.21 -10.08
N LEU A 264 10.26 -18.38 -11.39
CA LEU A 264 10.41 -19.71 -12.03
C LEU A 264 11.79 -19.97 -12.65
N TRP A 265 12.70 -19.00 -12.64
CA TRP A 265 14.11 -19.21 -13.02
C TRP A 265 15.00 -19.48 -11.80
N TRP A 266 14.72 -20.57 -11.10
CA TRP A 266 15.72 -21.26 -10.26
C TRP A 266 15.96 -22.64 -10.86
N GLY A 267 16.76 -22.67 -11.93
CA GLY A 267 17.33 -23.90 -12.47
C GLY A 267 18.37 -24.46 -11.52
N ARG A 268 18.31 -25.76 -11.27
CA ARG A 268 19.29 -26.52 -10.47
C ARG A 268 20.72 -26.30 -10.99
N PRO A 269 21.72 -26.07 -10.12
CA PRO A 269 23.11 -25.98 -10.58
C PRO A 269 23.63 -27.38 -10.92
N GLY A 270 24.18 -27.58 -12.13
CA GLY A 270 25.02 -28.75 -12.42
C GLY A 270 24.88 -29.48 -13.78
N ARG A 271 24.19 -28.95 -14.80
CA ARG A 271 24.33 -29.50 -16.17
C ARG A 271 24.57 -28.43 -17.21
N GLN A 272 25.72 -28.55 -17.87
CA GLN A 272 26.07 -27.80 -19.07
C GLN A 272 25.19 -28.29 -20.23
N TRP A 273 24.45 -27.38 -20.87
CA TRP A 273 23.65 -27.71 -22.07
C TRP A 273 24.20 -26.97 -23.29
N ARG A 274 24.47 -27.74 -24.35
CA ARG A 274 24.69 -27.25 -25.72
C ARG A 274 23.33 -27.01 -26.38
N PRO A 275 23.19 -26.03 -27.28
CA PRO A 275 21.94 -25.82 -28.00
C PRO A 275 21.74 -26.91 -29.05
N SER A 276 20.55 -27.51 -29.09
CA SER A 276 20.06 -28.22 -30.28
C SER A 276 19.24 -27.21 -31.10
N PRO A 277 19.47 -27.09 -32.41
CA PRO A 277 18.75 -26.15 -33.24
C PRO A 277 17.42 -26.79 -33.59
N ASP A 278 16.32 -26.24 -33.09
CA ASP A 278 15.10 -26.06 -33.85
C ASP A 278 14.00 -25.46 -32.97
N VAL A 279 13.20 -24.62 -33.62
CA VAL A 279 11.87 -24.13 -33.24
C VAL A 279 11.79 -22.77 -32.52
N THR A 280 11.77 -21.73 -33.35
CA THR A 280 10.93 -20.53 -33.23
C THR A 280 10.37 -20.23 -34.63
N PRO A 281 9.27 -19.46 -34.85
CA PRO A 281 7.99 -19.30 -34.12
C PRO A 281 6.76 -19.61 -35.03
N LEU A 282 5.56 -19.73 -34.44
CA LEU A 282 4.31 -19.48 -35.18
C LEU A 282 3.30 -18.72 -34.31
N ILE A 283 3.19 -17.43 -34.61
CA ILE A 283 2.04 -16.58 -34.29
C ILE A 283 0.94 -16.98 -35.29
N GLN A 284 -0.21 -17.48 -34.84
CA GLN A 284 -1.48 -17.40 -35.59
C GLN A 284 -2.71 -17.82 -34.72
N CYS A 285 -3.62 -16.86 -34.56
CA CYS A 285 -5.09 -16.91 -34.45
C CYS A 285 -5.83 -18.14 -33.86
N LEU A 286 -6.68 -17.90 -32.82
CA LEU A 286 -8.14 -18.21 -32.70
C LEU A 286 -8.63 -18.48 -31.23
N PRO A 287 -9.96 -18.42 -30.91
CA PRO A 287 -10.52 -17.62 -29.80
C PRO A 287 -11.19 -18.39 -28.63
N LYS A 288 -11.54 -17.61 -27.58
CA LYS A 288 -12.63 -17.73 -26.58
C LYS A 288 -13.03 -19.11 -26.00
N ARG A 289 -12.98 -19.14 -24.66
CA ARG A 289 -13.85 -19.81 -23.64
C ARG A 289 -13.36 -21.13 -23.01
N ARG A 290 -13.61 -21.16 -21.70
CA ARG A 290 -13.66 -22.28 -20.74
C ARG A 290 -12.33 -22.89 -20.33
N ILE A 291 -11.86 -22.56 -19.11
CA ILE A 291 -11.69 -23.51 -18.00
C ILE A 291 -11.88 -22.74 -16.68
N LEU A 292 -12.85 -23.16 -15.86
CA LEU A 292 -13.08 -22.70 -14.48
C LEU A 292 -13.31 -23.96 -13.62
N PHE A 293 -12.85 -23.89 -12.37
CA PHE A 293 -13.06 -24.83 -11.24
C PHE A 293 -12.19 -26.08 -11.12
N SER A 294 -11.15 -25.99 -10.27
CA SER A 294 -11.05 -26.76 -9.02
C SER A 294 -10.04 -26.04 -8.12
N TRP A 295 -10.05 -26.30 -6.80
CA TRP A 295 -9.31 -25.60 -5.71
C TRP A 295 -10.11 -24.63 -4.84
N VAL A 296 -11.25 -25.10 -4.32
CA VAL A 296 -11.73 -24.69 -2.98
C VAL A 296 -12.30 -25.92 -2.28
N ARG A 297 -11.43 -26.75 -1.70
CA ARG A 297 -11.82 -27.76 -0.70
C ARG A 297 -10.58 -28.36 -0.03
N ALA A 298 -10.17 -27.77 1.08
CA ALA A 298 -9.53 -28.47 2.21
C ALA A 298 -9.04 -27.40 3.20
N TYR A 299 -9.88 -27.01 4.16
CA TYR A 299 -9.41 -26.51 5.47
C TYR A 299 -10.61 -26.42 6.41
N THR A 300 -10.86 -27.49 7.16
CA THR A 300 -11.54 -27.45 8.48
C THR A 300 -11.17 -28.71 9.28
N LYS A 301 -11.12 -28.55 10.61
CA LYS A 301 -10.74 -29.48 11.72
C LYS A 301 -9.23 -29.54 12.02
N GLU A 302 -8.75 -29.32 13.25
CA GLU A 302 -9.26 -29.74 14.57
C GLU A 302 -8.78 -28.84 15.75
N GLU A 303 -9.64 -28.80 16.80
CA GLU A 303 -9.49 -28.74 18.28
C GLU A 303 -8.39 -27.88 18.96
N MET A 304 -8.65 -26.98 19.94
CA MET A 304 -9.28 -27.00 21.28
C MET A 304 -8.43 -27.61 22.44
N ASP A 305 -8.16 -26.74 23.41
CA ASP A 305 -8.02 -26.92 24.87
C ASP A 305 -6.67 -26.86 25.63
N SER A 306 -6.81 -26.15 26.76
CA SER A 306 -6.10 -26.19 28.05
C SER A 306 -5.03 -25.13 28.39
N ALA A 307 -5.31 -24.43 29.50
CA ALA A 307 -4.38 -23.63 30.31
C ALA A 307 -4.16 -24.33 31.66
N PRO A 308 -3.09 -23.99 32.40
CA PRO A 308 -3.32 -23.54 33.78
C PRO A 308 -2.41 -22.37 34.24
N ALA A 309 -2.83 -21.77 35.36
CA ALA A 309 -2.23 -20.61 36.01
C ALA A 309 -1.20 -20.98 37.09
N SER A 310 -0.26 -20.06 37.38
CA SER A 310 0.24 -19.81 38.76
C SER A 310 0.90 -18.43 38.90
N LEU A 311 0.67 -17.81 40.07
CA LEU A 311 1.29 -16.56 40.54
C LEU A 311 2.66 -16.83 41.17
N ALA A 312 3.60 -15.90 40.99
CA ALA A 312 4.66 -15.66 41.98
C ALA A 312 5.10 -14.18 41.95
N THR A 313 5.06 -13.58 43.13
CA THR A 313 5.43 -12.21 43.48
C THR A 313 6.94 -12.10 43.74
N GLY A 314 7.60 -11.11 43.13
CA GLY A 314 8.95 -10.69 43.51
C GLY A 314 9.54 -9.68 42.53
N ARG A 315 9.86 -8.46 42.99
CA ARG A 315 10.60 -7.45 42.21
C ARG A 315 12.12 -7.69 42.36
N PRO A 316 12.88 -7.89 41.27
CA PRO A 316 14.34 -7.77 41.31
C PRO A 316 14.78 -6.32 41.03
N LYS A 317 15.79 -5.87 41.77
CA LYS A 317 16.51 -4.61 41.57
C LYS A 317 17.34 -4.70 40.28
N LEU A 318 17.32 -3.64 39.46
CA LEU A 318 18.06 -3.55 38.19
C LEU A 318 19.53 -3.18 38.42
N THR A 319 20.45 -4.04 38.01
CA THR A 319 21.87 -3.72 37.76
C THR A 319 22.16 -3.86 36.26
N ALA A 320 23.18 -3.15 35.77
CA ALA A 320 23.48 -2.94 34.35
C ALA A 320 23.88 -4.22 33.55
N ALA A 321 23.90 -5.40 34.17
CA ALA A 321 24.19 -6.67 33.53
C ALA A 321 22.94 -7.44 33.00
N ASN A 322 21.72 -6.93 33.23
CA ASN A 322 20.47 -7.61 32.85
C ASN A 322 19.68 -6.89 31.74
N VAL A 323 20.35 -6.41 30.68
CA VAL A 323 19.63 -5.97 29.47
C VAL A 323 19.23 -7.21 28.68
N LYS A 324 18.11 -7.83 29.08
CA LYS A 324 17.44 -8.86 28.28
C LYS A 324 17.10 -8.22 26.92
N ALA A 325 17.58 -8.79 25.83
CA ALA A 325 17.17 -8.39 24.49
C ALA A 325 15.64 -8.48 24.42
N MET A 326 14.97 -7.32 24.37
CA MET A 326 13.51 -7.28 24.25
C MET A 326 13.13 -7.88 22.91
N SER A 327 12.22 -8.84 22.94
CA SER A 327 11.60 -9.34 21.72
C SER A 327 10.85 -8.20 21.03
N ILE A 328 10.73 -8.26 19.71
CA ILE A 328 9.97 -7.28 18.92
C ILE A 328 8.54 -7.13 19.46
N ARG A 329 7.93 -8.20 19.99
CA ARG A 329 6.62 -8.14 20.66
C ARG A 329 6.61 -7.23 21.90
N GLU A 330 7.64 -7.28 22.73
CA GLU A 330 7.76 -6.46 23.93
C GLU A 330 8.05 -4.99 23.59
N ILE A 331 8.86 -4.74 22.55
CA ILE A 331 9.10 -3.40 22.02
C ILE A 331 7.78 -2.79 21.52
N LEU A 332 7.01 -3.54 20.74
CA LEU A 332 5.71 -3.10 20.22
C LEU A 332 4.67 -2.90 21.33
N ALA A 333 4.67 -3.73 22.37
CA ALA A 333 3.81 -3.57 23.53
C ALA A 333 4.15 -2.30 24.34
N ASN A 334 5.45 -2.03 24.56
CA ASN A 334 5.91 -0.82 25.24
C ASN A 334 5.58 0.46 24.46
N ILE A 335 5.72 0.42 23.13
CA ILE A 335 5.30 1.53 22.26
C ILE A 335 3.79 1.76 22.40
N ARG A 336 2.97 0.70 22.34
CA ARG A 336 1.50 0.82 22.51
C ARG A 336 1.09 1.38 23.88
N CYS A 337 1.73 0.95 24.96
CA CYS A 337 1.44 1.43 26.31
C CYS A 337 1.84 2.91 26.50
N ASN A 338 3.00 3.32 26.00
CA ASN A 338 3.44 4.71 26.05
C ASN A 338 2.54 5.64 25.22
N VAL A 339 2.02 5.16 24.08
CA VAL A 339 1.04 5.89 23.27
C VAL A 339 -0.26 6.12 24.05
N LYS A 340 -0.79 5.11 24.75
CA LYS A 340 -2.01 5.25 25.58
C LYS A 340 -1.81 6.27 26.72
N LEU A 341 -0.67 6.23 27.40
CA LEU A 341 -0.33 7.16 28.48
C LEU A 341 -0.19 8.61 27.97
N ASN A 342 0.47 8.81 26.84
CA ASN A 342 0.61 10.13 26.22
C ASN A 342 -0.71 10.69 25.68
N LYS A 343 -1.58 9.85 25.08
CA LYS A 343 -2.95 10.25 24.70
C LYS A 343 -3.77 10.70 25.93
N LYS A 344 -3.68 9.98 27.05
CA LYS A 344 -4.38 10.34 28.31
C LYS A 344 -3.86 11.66 28.90
N ARG A 345 -2.55 11.90 28.88
CA ARG A 345 -1.94 13.17 29.30
C ARG A 345 -2.40 14.35 28.43
N ARG A 346 -2.40 14.19 27.11
CA ARG A 346 -2.85 15.24 26.16
C ARG A 346 -4.33 15.58 26.32
N ARG A 347 -5.20 14.58 26.53
CA ARG A 347 -6.63 14.81 26.84
C ARG A 347 -6.82 15.61 28.12
N ARG A 348 -6.07 15.28 29.19
CA ARG A 348 -6.11 16.03 30.46
C ARG A 348 -5.63 17.47 30.28
N ALA A 349 -4.56 17.70 29.52
CA ALA A 349 -4.06 19.04 29.22
C ALA A 349 -5.10 19.88 28.46
N ARG A 350 -5.72 19.32 27.40
CA ARG A 350 -6.78 20.00 26.64
C ARG A 350 -8.00 20.33 27.51
N LEU A 351 -8.43 19.40 28.38
CA LEU A 351 -9.54 19.64 29.30
C LEU A 351 -9.22 20.75 30.30
N ALA A 352 -7.97 20.83 30.79
CA ALA A 352 -7.52 21.88 31.69
C ALA A 352 -7.47 23.25 30.99
N THR A 353 -7.00 23.31 29.74
CA THR A 353 -7.02 24.54 28.93
C THR A 353 -8.44 25.01 28.62
N TRP A 354 -9.36 24.08 28.34
CA TRP A 354 -10.77 24.38 28.11
C TRP A 354 -11.45 24.94 29.37
N LYS A 355 -11.17 24.35 30.55
CA LYS A 355 -11.69 24.85 31.83
C LYS A 355 -11.18 26.24 32.18
N LYS A 356 -9.93 26.58 31.85
CA LYS A 356 -9.35 27.92 32.06
C LYS A 356 -9.95 29.00 31.14
N ARG A 357 -10.60 28.63 30.04
CA ARG A 357 -11.22 29.56 29.08
C ARG A 357 -12.68 29.89 29.39
N ARG A 358 -13.30 29.26 30.40
CA ARG A 358 -14.59 29.73 30.94
C ARG A 358 -14.32 30.90 31.88
N VAL A 359 -14.69 32.11 31.45
CA VAL A 359 -14.96 33.22 32.36
C VAL A 359 -16.21 32.84 33.17
N PRO A 360 -16.23 33.02 34.50
CA PRO A 360 -17.45 32.83 35.29
C PRO A 360 -18.55 33.75 34.77
N ALA A 361 -19.76 33.25 34.61
CA ALA A 361 -20.90 34.00 34.06
C ALA A 361 -21.42 35.10 35.00
N ASP A 362 -20.77 35.34 36.15
CA ASP A 362 -21.27 36.19 37.22
C ASP A 362 -20.71 37.64 37.16
N GLU A 363 -19.87 37.98 36.17
CA GLU A 363 -19.22 39.30 36.06
C GLU A 363 -19.79 40.23 34.96
N LEU A 364 -20.95 39.91 34.38
CA LEU A 364 -21.61 40.76 33.37
C LEU A 364 -22.87 41.50 33.88
N VAL A 365 -23.05 41.59 35.20
CA VAL A 365 -24.12 42.39 35.83
C VAL A 365 -23.52 43.38 36.85
N ALA A 366 -22.56 44.19 36.41
CA ALA A 366 -22.08 45.34 37.19
C ALA A 366 -21.45 46.38 36.25
N SER A 367 -22.27 46.99 35.39
CA SER A 367 -21.98 48.29 34.76
C SER A 367 -23.27 48.78 34.10
N GLY A 368 -24.20 49.20 34.96
CA GLY A 368 -25.26 50.16 34.62
C GLY A 368 -24.85 51.53 35.16
#